data_AF-A0A2E5HUG8-F1
#
_entry.id   AF-A0A2E5HUG8-F1
#
_cell.length_a   1.000
_cell.length_b   1.000
_cell.length_c   1.000
_cell.angle_alpha   90.00
_cell.angle_beta   90.00
_cell.angle_gamma   90.00
#
_symmetry.space_group_name_H-M   'P 1'
#
loop_
_entity.id
_entity.type
_entity.pdbx_description
1 polymer ?
#
loop_
_entity_poly.entity_id
_entity_poly.type
_entity_poly.pdbx_seq_one_letter_code
_entity_poly.pdbx_strand_id
1 'polypeptide(L)'
;MNQITLVIGLMFFLLTTIPLTLGQVDLDSPISFRFTYLMSDKSSYEAGETVEFEAWIINNSTEHDLAIYLTANSPFISDDNPATRDTITSDTVIIPKNTEGSIKVLLPSQEERYGRQILRVNAYATSTSDETITADDVTLFQVQFEEKPVSRIPLIGFILVIAIVAGFVLRSTRSELSDIKD
;
A
#
# COMPACT_ATOMS: atom_id res chain seq x y z
N MET A 1 -46.41 -6.99 22.16
CA MET A 1 -45.00 -6.59 21.93
C MET A 1 -44.66 -5.51 22.94
N ASN A 2 -43.77 -5.81 23.89
CA ASN A 2 -43.57 -5.05 25.11
C ASN A 2 -42.61 -3.88 24.83
N GLN A 3 -43.11 -2.64 24.81
CA GLN A 3 -42.32 -1.42 24.53
C GLN A 3 -41.09 -1.31 25.45
N ILE A 4 -41.18 -1.84 26.66
CA ILE A 4 -40.09 -1.88 27.65
C ILE A 4 -38.89 -2.67 27.13
N THR A 5 -39.12 -3.81 26.45
CA THR A 5 -38.03 -4.63 25.90
C THR A 5 -37.29 -3.91 24.76
N LEU A 6 -38.02 -3.10 23.98
CA LEU A 6 -37.44 -2.33 22.87
C LEU A 6 -36.61 -1.14 23.38
N VAL A 7 -37.07 -0.46 24.42
CA VAL A 7 -36.33 0.64 25.07
C VAL A 7 -35.06 0.13 25.76
N ILE A 8 -35.14 -1.00 26.48
CA ILE A 8 -33.97 -1.62 27.13
C ILE A 8 -32.97 -2.11 26.09
N GLY A 9 -33.44 -2.73 24.99
CA GLY A 9 -32.58 -3.15 23.88
C GLY A 9 -31.87 -1.98 23.21
N LEU A 10 -32.57 -0.86 23.00
CA LEU A 10 -32.00 0.36 22.42
C LEU A 10 -30.97 1.01 23.35
N MET A 11 -31.25 1.06 24.66
CA MET A 11 -30.31 1.60 25.65
C MET A 11 -29.05 0.74 25.76
N PHE A 12 -29.19 -0.59 25.72
CA PHE A 12 -28.05 -1.50 25.73
C PHE A 12 -27.23 -1.37 24.44
N PHE A 13 -27.89 -1.25 23.29
CA PHE A 13 -27.22 -0.98 22.01
C PHE A 13 -26.45 0.34 22.06
N LEU A 14 -27.04 1.45 22.52
CA LEU A 14 -26.35 2.73 22.68
C LEU A 14 -25.16 2.63 23.64
N LEU A 15 -25.33 2.05 24.83
CA LEU A 15 -24.25 1.91 25.82
C LEU A 15 -23.08 1.04 25.32
N THR A 16 -23.37 0.01 24.52
CA THR A 16 -22.34 -0.91 23.99
C THR A 16 -21.73 -0.44 22.69
N THR A 17 -22.39 0.43 21.91
CA THR A 17 -21.87 0.93 20.64
C THR A 17 -21.08 2.23 20.77
N ILE A 18 -21.37 3.07 21.77
CA ILE A 18 -20.57 4.27 22.06
C ILE A 18 -19.07 3.97 22.30
N PRO A 19 -18.66 2.90 23.04
CA PRO A 19 -17.24 2.59 23.21
C PRO A 19 -16.57 1.96 21.97
N LEU A 20 -17.32 1.60 20.92
CA LEU A 20 -16.74 0.99 19.70
C LEU A 20 -16.39 2.02 18.61
N THR A 21 -16.91 3.25 18.69
CA THR A 21 -16.53 4.34 17.78
C THR A 21 -15.46 5.27 18.36
N LEU A 22 -15.15 5.13 19.65
CA LEU A 22 -14.07 5.82 20.36
C LEU A 22 -12.79 4.99 20.34
N GLY A 23 -12.40 4.50 19.16
CA GLY A 23 -10.98 4.25 18.92
C GLY A 23 -10.28 5.57 19.21
N GLN A 24 -9.46 5.61 20.26
CA GLN A 24 -8.83 6.80 20.84
C GLN A 24 -8.35 7.78 19.77
N VAL A 25 -9.19 8.74 19.41
CA VAL A 25 -8.70 10.04 18.96
C VAL A 25 -8.31 10.71 20.26
N ASP A 26 -7.02 10.92 20.46
CA ASP A 26 -6.50 11.66 21.60
C ASP A 26 -6.99 13.11 21.49
N LEU A 27 -8.21 13.34 21.98
CA LEU A 27 -8.92 14.62 21.91
C LEU A 27 -8.25 15.71 22.77
N ASP A 28 -7.25 15.34 23.57
CA ASP A 28 -6.52 16.24 24.46
C ASP A 28 -5.11 16.60 23.95
N SER A 29 -4.70 16.19 22.74
CA SER A 29 -3.44 16.69 22.18
C SER A 29 -3.57 18.20 21.88
N PRO A 30 -2.72 19.07 22.46
CA PRO A 30 -2.77 20.51 22.23
C PRO A 30 -2.33 20.89 20.80
N ILE A 31 -1.89 19.91 20.00
CA ILE A 31 -1.58 20.07 18.59
C ILE A 31 -2.53 19.24 17.73
N SER A 32 -3.12 19.88 16.73
CA SER A 32 -3.99 19.21 15.75
C SER A 32 -3.36 19.31 14.38
N PHE A 33 -3.06 18.17 13.77
CA PHE A 33 -2.63 18.09 12.38
C PHE A 33 -3.26 16.86 11.72
N ARG A 34 -3.31 16.83 10.39
CA ARG A 34 -3.81 15.67 9.66
C ARG A 34 -3.21 15.57 8.27
N PHE A 35 -3.21 14.37 7.72
CA PHE A 35 -3.03 14.18 6.28
C PHE A 35 -4.20 14.81 5.51
N THR A 36 -3.89 15.49 4.41
CA THR A 36 -4.88 15.95 3.44
C THR A 36 -4.99 14.95 2.29
N TYR A 37 -3.87 14.59 1.67
CA TYR A 37 -3.79 13.55 0.64
C TYR A 37 -2.35 13.08 0.45
N LEU A 38 -2.20 11.92 -0.19
CA LEU A 38 -0.92 11.35 -0.59
C LEU A 38 -0.96 11.14 -2.11
N MET A 39 0.12 11.55 -2.78
CA MET A 39 0.19 11.49 -4.24
C MET A 39 1.51 10.88 -4.68
N SER A 40 1.43 9.85 -5.51
CA SER A 40 2.58 9.29 -6.22
C SER A 40 3.01 10.22 -7.35
N ASP A 41 4.30 10.21 -7.69
CA ASP A 41 4.81 10.90 -8.89
C ASP A 41 4.29 10.27 -10.20
N LYS A 42 3.94 8.98 -10.16
CA LYS A 42 3.39 8.21 -11.28
C LYS A 42 2.09 7.51 -10.94
N SER A 43 1.31 7.16 -11.96
CA SER A 43 0.12 6.33 -11.81
C SER A 43 0.42 4.83 -11.71
N SER A 44 1.58 4.39 -12.20
CA SER A 44 2.06 3.00 -12.20
C SER A 44 3.59 2.98 -12.23
N TYR A 45 4.19 2.00 -11.56
CA TYR A 45 5.63 1.75 -11.52
C TYR A 45 5.99 0.42 -12.16
N GLU A 46 7.12 0.39 -12.85
CA GLU A 46 7.73 -0.86 -13.31
C GLU A 46 8.47 -1.56 -12.16
N ALA A 47 8.67 -2.86 -12.30
CA ALA A 47 9.50 -3.62 -11.37
C ALA A 47 10.95 -3.06 -11.40
N GLY A 48 11.56 -2.90 -10.22
CA GLY A 48 12.89 -2.30 -10.08
C GLY A 48 12.90 -0.76 -10.06
N GLU A 49 11.76 -0.09 -10.21
CA GLU A 49 11.70 1.37 -10.08
C GLU A 49 11.66 1.84 -8.62
N THR A 50 12.29 2.98 -8.35
CA THR A 50 12.13 3.76 -7.12
C THR A 50 10.75 4.40 -7.11
N VAL A 51 10.02 4.23 -6.01
CA VAL A 51 8.71 4.87 -5.82
C VAL A 51 8.89 6.19 -5.08
N GLU A 52 8.44 7.29 -5.68
CA GLU A 52 8.34 8.60 -5.03
C GLU A 52 6.88 8.92 -4.72
N PHE A 53 6.60 9.31 -3.48
CA PHE A 53 5.31 9.90 -3.14
C PHE A 53 5.48 11.13 -2.25
N GLU A 54 4.53 12.03 -2.35
CA GLU A 54 4.44 13.25 -1.57
C GLU A 54 3.20 13.19 -0.68
N ALA A 55 3.40 13.40 0.61
CA ALA A 55 2.32 13.50 1.58
C ALA A 55 2.08 14.96 1.93
N TRP A 56 0.84 15.40 1.76
CA TRP A 56 0.39 16.74 2.08
C TRP A 56 -0.28 16.75 3.46
N ILE A 57 0.17 17.64 4.32
CA ILE A 57 -0.21 17.69 5.73
C ILE A 57 -0.62 19.10 6.07
N ILE A 58 -1.74 19.22 6.77
CA ILE A 58 -2.20 20.50 7.32
C ILE A 58 -1.96 20.53 8.82
N ASN A 59 -1.27 21.57 9.28
CA ASN A 59 -1.14 21.91 10.69
C ASN A 59 -2.32 22.82 11.07
N ASN A 60 -3.28 22.29 11.82
CA ASN A 60 -4.42 23.05 12.34
C ASN A 60 -4.16 23.59 13.76
N SER A 61 -2.95 23.44 14.30
CA SER A 61 -2.59 24.08 15.57
C SER A 61 -2.61 25.59 15.41
N THR A 62 -3.17 26.27 16.39
CA THR A 62 -3.19 27.75 16.44
C THR A 62 -1.97 28.33 17.12
N GLU A 63 -1.23 27.51 17.87
CA GLU A 63 -0.18 27.97 18.78
C GLU A 63 1.21 27.43 18.42
N HIS A 64 1.28 26.25 17.80
CA HIS A 64 2.54 25.55 17.59
C HIS A 64 2.88 25.33 16.11
N ASP A 65 4.12 25.66 15.76
CA ASP A 65 4.73 25.11 14.56
C ASP A 65 5.14 23.65 14.85
N LEU A 66 4.98 22.77 13.87
CA LEU A 66 5.17 21.33 14.07
C LEU A 66 6.37 20.84 13.27
N ALA A 67 7.31 20.18 13.94
CA ALA A 67 8.32 19.36 13.29
C ALA A 67 7.70 17.99 13.01
N ILE A 68 7.48 17.67 11.73
CA ILE A 68 6.80 16.45 11.30
C ILE A 68 7.75 15.59 10.48
N TYR A 69 7.81 14.30 10.80
CA TYR A 69 8.45 13.30 9.96
C TYR A 69 7.49 12.12 9.71
N LEU A 70 7.74 11.39 8.63
CA LEU A 70 6.92 10.28 8.20
C LEU A 70 7.66 8.96 8.38
N THR A 71 6.89 7.92 8.66
CA THR A 71 7.33 6.53 8.57
C THR A 71 6.40 5.77 7.63
N ALA A 72 6.97 5.21 6.57
CA ALA A 72 6.27 4.34 5.64
C ALA A 72 6.62 2.89 5.94
N ASN A 73 5.61 2.07 6.18
CA ASN A 73 5.74 0.66 6.49
C ASN A 73 4.93 -0.14 5.47
N SER A 74 5.53 -1.19 4.92
CA SER A 74 4.80 -2.14 4.10
C SER A 74 5.53 -3.48 4.04
N PRO A 75 4.80 -4.61 3.97
CA PRO A 75 5.41 -5.92 3.75
C PRO A 75 6.36 -5.94 2.55
N PHE A 76 6.05 -5.19 1.47
CA PHE A 76 6.87 -5.23 0.25
C PHE A 76 8.18 -4.43 0.32
N ILE A 77 8.40 -3.64 1.39
CA ILE A 77 9.68 -2.91 1.56
C ILE A 77 10.81 -3.88 1.97
N SER A 78 10.46 -5.03 2.56
CA SER A 78 11.42 -5.89 3.26
C SER A 78 11.52 -7.34 2.78
N ASP A 79 10.62 -7.84 1.90
CA ASP A 79 10.57 -9.29 1.64
C ASP A 79 11.89 -9.93 1.17
N ASP A 80 12.81 -9.18 0.56
CA ASP A 80 14.01 -9.75 -0.09
C ASP A 80 15.33 -9.54 0.67
N ASN A 81 15.37 -8.73 1.75
CA ASN A 81 16.62 -8.50 2.48
C ASN A 81 16.38 -8.28 3.99
N PRO A 82 16.79 -9.22 4.86
CA PRO A 82 16.63 -9.09 6.32
C PRO A 82 17.48 -7.97 6.95
N ALA A 83 18.35 -7.30 6.18
CA ALA A 83 19.09 -6.11 6.61
C ALA A 83 18.35 -4.80 6.32
N THR A 84 17.29 -4.80 5.51
CA THR A 84 16.48 -3.61 5.23
C THR A 84 15.44 -3.46 6.34
N ARG A 85 15.37 -2.28 6.96
CA ARG A 85 14.31 -2.00 7.94
C ARG A 85 12.96 -2.04 7.22
N ASP A 86 11.96 -2.68 7.83
CA ASP A 86 10.55 -2.73 7.37
C ASP A 86 9.86 -1.34 7.30
N THR A 87 10.63 -0.29 7.57
CA THR A 87 10.21 1.08 7.76
C THR A 87 11.18 2.01 7.06
N ILE A 88 10.65 2.88 6.20
CA ILE A 88 11.37 4.03 5.65
C ILE A 88 10.95 5.27 6.43
N THR A 89 11.92 6.03 6.93
CA THR A 89 11.68 7.29 7.65
C THR A 89 12.08 8.46 6.76
N SER A 90 11.21 9.45 6.64
CA SER A 90 11.50 10.68 5.89
C SER A 90 12.38 11.64 6.68
N ASP A 91 12.86 12.69 6.00
CA ASP A 91 13.37 13.86 6.69
C ASP A 91 12.26 14.54 7.50
N THR A 92 12.66 15.30 8.52
CA THR A 92 11.76 16.12 9.32
C THR A 92 11.55 17.47 8.64
N VAL A 93 10.29 17.88 8.51
CA VAL A 93 9.89 19.17 7.94
C VAL A 93 9.14 19.98 8.99
N ILE A 94 9.43 21.28 9.08
CA ILE A 94 8.70 22.19 9.96
C ILE A 94 7.53 22.78 9.20
N ILE A 95 6.30 22.51 9.67
CA ILE A 95 5.07 23.09 9.13
C ILE A 95 4.56 24.15 10.11
N PRO A 96 4.56 25.44 9.73
CA PRO A 96 4.05 26.49 10.59
C PRO A 96 2.60 26.30 10.99
N LYS A 97 2.21 26.88 12.13
CA LYS A 97 0.83 26.87 12.64
C LYS A 97 -0.18 27.40 11.62
N ASN A 98 -1.33 26.75 11.51
CA ASN A 98 -2.40 27.08 10.55
C ASN A 98 -1.94 27.13 9.08
N THR A 99 -0.95 26.32 8.70
CA THR A 99 -0.49 26.21 7.32
C THR A 99 -0.44 24.76 6.85
N GLU A 100 -0.22 24.59 5.56
CA GLU A 100 0.03 23.29 4.93
C GLU A 100 1.49 23.17 4.52
N GLY A 101 1.97 21.93 4.51
CA GLY A 101 3.29 21.57 4.01
C GLY A 101 3.25 20.20 3.38
N SER A 102 4.32 19.86 2.68
CA SER A 102 4.47 18.55 2.06
C SER A 102 5.80 17.91 2.44
N ILE A 103 5.78 16.57 2.50
CA ILE A 103 6.96 15.75 2.77
C ILE A 103 7.07 14.72 1.65
N LYS A 104 8.20 14.73 0.97
CA LYS A 104 8.53 13.74 -0.06
C LYS A 104 9.20 12.53 0.55
N VAL A 105 8.81 11.34 0.08
CA VAL A 105 9.34 10.07 0.53
C VAL A 105 9.76 9.25 -0.68
N LEU A 106 10.98 8.71 -0.62
CA LEU A 106 11.53 7.80 -1.61
C LEU A 106 11.59 6.41 -1.01
N LEU A 107 10.89 5.47 -1.63
CA LEU A 107 10.97 4.06 -1.26
C LEU A 107 12.08 3.38 -2.06
N PRO A 108 12.80 2.42 -1.48
CA PRO A 108 13.82 1.67 -2.19
C PRO A 108 13.22 0.93 -3.39
N SER A 109 14.00 0.81 -4.47
CA SER A 109 13.62 0.01 -5.62
C SER A 109 13.52 -1.47 -5.25
N GLN A 110 12.57 -2.17 -5.88
CA GLN A 110 12.30 -3.58 -5.63
C GLN A 110 12.07 -4.32 -6.95
N GLU A 111 12.96 -5.27 -7.26
CA GLU A 111 13.05 -5.94 -8.57
C GLU A 111 11.88 -6.88 -8.89
N GLU A 112 11.16 -7.39 -7.88
CA GLU A 112 10.09 -8.38 -8.07
C GLU A 112 8.74 -7.90 -7.53
N ARG A 113 8.27 -6.72 -7.97
CA ARG A 113 6.97 -6.16 -7.54
C ARG A 113 6.00 -5.97 -8.69
N TYR A 114 4.77 -6.38 -8.43
CA TYR A 114 3.67 -6.33 -9.39
C TYR A 114 2.35 -6.02 -8.70
N GLY A 115 1.42 -5.45 -9.46
CA GLY A 115 0.06 -5.18 -9.01
C GLY A 115 -0.05 -4.14 -7.89
N ARG A 116 -1.15 -4.20 -7.14
CA ARG A 116 -1.49 -3.21 -6.10
C ARG A 116 -0.80 -3.55 -4.78
N GLN A 117 -0.09 -2.57 -4.25
CA GLN A 117 0.60 -2.65 -2.97
C GLN A 117 0.09 -1.56 -2.03
N ILE A 118 -0.06 -1.90 -0.74
CA ILE A 118 -0.56 -0.98 0.28
C ILE A 118 0.58 -0.60 1.23
N LEU A 119 0.73 0.68 1.47
CA LEU A 119 1.63 1.25 2.47
C LEU A 119 0.83 1.82 3.61
N ARG A 120 1.32 1.59 4.81
CA ARG A 120 0.89 2.33 6.00
C ARG A 120 1.87 3.46 6.22
N VAL A 121 1.37 4.69 6.18
CA VAL A 121 2.16 5.89 6.43
C VAL A 121 1.71 6.47 7.76
N ASN A 122 2.62 6.58 8.72
CA ASN A 122 2.38 7.29 9.98
C ASN A 122 3.18 8.60 9.95
N ALA A 123 2.51 9.70 10.28
CA ALA A 123 3.16 10.98 10.56
C ALA A 123 3.30 11.14 12.07
N TYR A 124 4.45 11.63 12.50
CA TYR A 124 4.70 12.01 13.88
C TYR A 124 5.03 13.48 13.92
N ALA A 125 4.29 14.23 14.70
CA ALA A 125 4.48 15.65 14.92
C ALA A 125 4.97 15.90 16.35
N THR A 126 5.95 16.78 16.47
CA THR A 126 6.41 17.34 17.74
C THR A 126 6.35 18.86 17.64
N SER A 127 5.85 19.53 18.68
CA SER A 127 5.86 21.00 18.72
C SER A 127 7.29 21.52 18.77
N THR A 128 7.61 22.52 17.94
CA THR A 128 8.96 23.14 17.94
C THR A 128 9.21 24.01 19.17
N SER A 129 8.15 24.42 19.87
CA SER A 129 8.23 25.25 21.08
C SER A 129 8.23 24.42 22.37
N ASP A 130 7.71 23.19 22.32
CA ASP A 130 7.62 22.29 23.47
C ASP A 130 7.71 20.82 23.03
N GLU A 131 8.87 20.20 23.24
CA GLU A 131 9.13 18.82 22.80
C GLU A 131 8.29 17.77 23.52
N THR A 132 7.62 18.13 24.63
CA THR A 132 6.72 17.21 25.34
C THR A 132 5.37 17.05 24.66
N ILE A 133 5.04 17.98 23.76
CA ILE A 133 3.79 17.99 22.99
C ILE A 133 4.02 17.23 21.69
N THR A 134 3.41 16.06 21.59
CA THR A 134 3.47 15.20 20.41
C THR A 134 2.08 14.75 19.98
N ALA A 135 1.98 14.37 18.70
CA ALA A 135 0.80 13.77 18.12
C ALA A 135 1.21 12.89 16.95
N ASP A 136 0.37 11.92 16.60
CA ASP A 136 0.53 11.09 15.43
C ASP A 136 -0.75 11.01 14.61
N ASP A 137 -0.59 10.82 13.30
CA ASP A 137 -1.69 10.54 12.38
C ASP A 137 -1.27 9.39 11.46
N VAL A 138 -2.25 8.60 11.01
CA VAL A 138 -2.00 7.38 10.24
C VAL A 138 -2.93 7.31 9.04
N THR A 139 -2.37 6.95 7.90
CA THR A 139 -3.11 6.75 6.67
C THR A 139 -2.59 5.57 5.87
N LEU A 140 -3.43 5.09 4.94
CA LEU A 140 -3.09 4.04 4.00
C LEU A 140 -2.93 4.64 2.61
N PHE A 141 -1.82 4.31 1.96
CA PHE A 141 -1.52 4.73 0.62
C PHE A 141 -1.36 3.52 -0.29
N GLN A 142 -1.89 3.62 -1.51
CA GLN A 142 -1.79 2.54 -2.47
C GLN A 142 -0.82 2.91 -3.57
N VAL A 143 0.18 2.07 -3.78
CA VAL A 143 1.11 2.14 -4.91
C VAL A 143 0.73 1.06 -5.91
N GLN A 144 0.69 1.44 -7.18
CA GLN A 144 0.38 0.54 -8.28
C GLN A 144 1.67 0.19 -9.02
N PHE A 145 2.00 -1.10 -9.08
CA PHE A 145 3.01 -1.61 -9.99
C PHE A 145 2.33 -2.23 -11.22
N GLU A 146 3.08 -2.36 -12.31
CA GLU A 146 2.62 -3.11 -13.48
C GLU A 146 2.23 -4.54 -13.11
N GLU A 147 1.32 -5.13 -13.89
CA GLU A 147 0.95 -6.53 -13.69
C GLU A 147 2.09 -7.46 -14.11
N LYS A 148 2.23 -8.59 -13.42
CA LYS A 148 3.25 -9.57 -13.76
C LYS A 148 3.02 -10.07 -15.20
N PRO A 149 4.02 -9.98 -16.10
CA PRO A 149 3.84 -10.46 -17.45
C PRO A 149 3.52 -11.96 -17.43
N VAL A 150 2.46 -12.35 -18.14
CA VAL A 150 2.03 -13.76 -18.21
C VAL A 150 3.12 -14.56 -18.93
N SER A 151 3.64 -15.59 -18.26
CA SER A 151 4.66 -16.47 -18.86
C SER A 151 4.07 -17.21 -20.06
N ARG A 152 4.66 -16.99 -21.24
CA ARG A 152 4.29 -17.67 -22.49
C ARG A 152 5.02 -19.01 -22.67
N ILE A 153 5.95 -19.36 -21.78
CA ILE A 153 6.74 -20.59 -21.87
C ILE A 153 5.86 -21.85 -21.92
N PRO A 154 4.82 -22.01 -21.08
CA PRO A 154 3.94 -23.18 -21.15
C PRO A 154 3.20 -23.27 -22.50
N LEU A 155 2.76 -22.13 -23.04
CA LEU A 155 2.08 -22.08 -24.33
C LEU A 155 3.02 -22.46 -25.48
N ILE A 156 4.25 -21.94 -25.48
CA ILE A 156 5.27 -22.29 -26.48
C ILE A 156 5.61 -23.78 -26.38
N GLY A 157 5.78 -24.29 -25.16
CA GLY A 157 6.02 -25.72 -24.92
C GLY A 157 4.88 -26.59 -25.46
N PHE A 158 3.63 -26.19 -25.23
CA PHE A 158 2.45 -26.88 -25.77
C PHE A 158 2.43 -26.91 -27.31
N ILE A 159 2.70 -25.78 -27.96
CA ILE A 159 2.78 -25.69 -29.42
C ILE A 159 3.86 -26.62 -29.97
N LEU A 160 5.03 -26.69 -29.32
CA LEU A 160 6.12 -27.59 -29.71
C LEU A 160 5.71 -29.07 -29.59
N VAL A 161 5.05 -29.45 -28.49
CA VAL A 161 4.57 -30.83 -28.30
C VAL A 161 3.57 -31.20 -29.39
N ILE A 162 2.60 -30.33 -29.70
CA ILE A 162 1.65 -30.55 -30.80
C ILE A 162 2.37 -30.73 -32.13
N ALA A 163 3.34 -29.86 -32.45
CA ALA A 163 4.08 -29.94 -33.70
C ALA A 163 4.85 -31.26 -33.84
N ILE A 164 5.47 -31.75 -32.77
CA ILE A 164 6.18 -33.03 -32.74
C ILE A 164 5.21 -34.20 -32.96
N VAL A 165 4.08 -34.21 -32.24
CA VAL A 165 3.07 -35.28 -32.37
C VAL A 165 2.46 -35.28 -33.78
N ALA A 166 2.08 -34.11 -34.29
CA ALA A 166 1.55 -33.98 -35.65
C ALA A 166 2.57 -34.42 -36.70
N GLY A 167 3.85 -34.05 -36.55
CA GLY A 167 4.92 -34.50 -37.42
C GLY A 167 5.12 -36.02 -37.37
N PHE A 168 5.03 -36.63 -36.19
CA PHE A 168 5.10 -38.08 -36.02
C PHE A 168 3.92 -38.80 -36.69
N VAL A 169 2.70 -38.30 -36.49
CA VAL A 169 1.48 -38.85 -37.13
C VAL A 169 1.56 -38.74 -38.65
N LEU A 170 1.98 -37.60 -39.19
CA LEU A 170 2.14 -37.41 -40.64
C LEU A 170 3.25 -38.31 -41.23
N ARG A 171 4.34 -38.54 -40.50
CA ARG A 171 5.41 -39.43 -40.93
C ARG A 171 4.98 -40.91 -40.91
N SER A 172 4.30 -41.34 -39.85
CA SER A 172 3.85 -42.73 -39.70
C SER A 172 2.77 -43.09 -40.73
N THR A 173 1.76 -42.23 -40.90
CA THR A 173 0.71 -42.43 -41.93
C THR A 173 1.25 -42.42 -43.35
N ARG A 174 2.27 -41.62 -43.67
CA ARG A 174 2.95 -41.70 -44.98
C ARG A 174 3.70 -43.02 -45.19
N SER A 175 4.26 -43.61 -44.13
CA SER A 175 4.99 -44.88 -44.22
C SER A 175 4.06 -46.05 -44.54
N GLU A 176 2.86 -46.07 -43.96
CA GLU A 176 1.87 -47.13 -44.22
C GLU A 176 1.26 -47.03 -45.63
N LEU A 177 1.14 -45.82 -46.19
CA LEU A 177 0.65 -45.64 -47.56
C LEU A 177 1.68 -45.98 -48.65
N SER A 178 2.99 -46.03 -48.37
CA SER A 178 3.97 -46.50 -49.36
C SER A 178 4.02 -48.02 -49.45
N ASP A 179 3.83 -48.74 -48.34
CA ASP A 179 3.84 -50.21 -48.30
C ASP A 179 2.62 -50.86 -48.95
N ILE A 180 1.50 -50.14 -49.13
CA ILE A 180 0.30 -50.63 -49.83
C ILE A 180 0.45 -50.55 -51.37
N LYS A 181 1.54 -49.94 -51.87
CA LYS A 181 1.73 -49.66 -53.30
C LYS A 181 2.69 -50.61 -54.03
N ASP A 182 3.29 -51.56 -53.30
CA ASP A 182 4.05 -52.70 -53.84
C ASP A 182 3.20 -53.98 -53.77
#